data_AF-A0A8S0GVF8-F1
#
_entry.id   AF-A0A8S0GVF8-F1
#
_cell.length_a   1.000
_cell.length_b   1.000
_cell.length_c   1.000
_cell.angle_alpha   90.00
_cell.angle_beta   90.00
_cell.angle_gamma   90.00
#
_symmetry.space_group_name_H-M   'P 1'
#
loop_
_entity.id
_entity.type
_entity.pdbx_description
1 polymer ?
#
loop_
_entity_poly.entity_id
_entity_poly.type
_entity_poly.pdbx_seq_one_letter_code
_entity_poly.pdbx_strand_id
1 'polypeptide(L)'
;MSTTTGKGKAIFRVVSGNFLEMFDFMVYGFYATAIAKTFFPADSAFASLMLSLATFGAGFLMRPLGAIFLGAYIDRHGRRQGLIITLALMAAGTVLIACVPGYATLGVAAPLLVLLGRLLQGFSAGVELGGVSVYLAEISTPGRKGFFVSWQSASQQAAVVFAGLLGVGLNHWLSPEQMGDWGWRVPFLVGCMIVPAIFMIRRSLEETPEFQARKHRPSLQEIVRSIGQNFGIVIAGMALVVMTTVSFYLITAYTPTFGKAELHLSDFDALLVTVCIGLSNFFWLPVMGSLSDKIGRKPLLLGRPSWRSSRLIRHCPGWWPTPASATC
;
A
#
# COMPACT_ATOMS: atom_id res chain seq x y z
N MET A 1 -8.12 -30.12 6.02
CA MET A 1 -7.11 -30.03 4.93
C MET A 1 -7.66 -29.15 3.82
N SER A 2 -7.30 -27.86 3.75
CA SER A 2 -7.65 -27.05 2.57
C SER A 2 -6.65 -27.34 1.46
N THR A 3 -7.16 -27.78 0.31
CA THR A 3 -6.38 -28.08 -0.90
C THR A 3 -5.57 -26.86 -1.31
N THR A 4 -4.36 -27.07 -1.80
CA THR A 4 -3.41 -26.03 -2.26
C THR A 4 -4.06 -25.00 -3.20
N THR A 5 -5.04 -25.45 -4.00
CA THR A 5 -5.88 -24.65 -4.89
C THR A 5 -6.76 -23.61 -4.17
N GLY A 6 -7.23 -23.91 -2.96
CA GLY A 6 -8.04 -22.99 -2.14
C GLY A 6 -7.21 -21.84 -1.56
N LYS A 7 -5.94 -22.09 -1.20
CA LYS A 7 -5.04 -21.09 -0.62
C LYS A 7 -4.57 -20.07 -1.65
N GLY A 8 -4.25 -20.51 -2.87
CA GLY A 8 -3.90 -19.59 -3.97
C GLY A 8 -5.05 -18.62 -4.31
N LYS A 9 -6.29 -19.13 -4.33
CA LYS A 9 -7.49 -18.29 -4.49
C LYS A 9 -7.67 -17.30 -3.34
N ALA A 10 -7.41 -17.71 -2.10
CA ALA A 10 -7.50 -16.83 -0.93
C ALA A 10 -6.44 -15.71 -0.98
N ILE A 11 -5.19 -16.03 -1.33
CA ILE A 11 -4.13 -15.03 -1.54
C ILE A 11 -4.57 -14.05 -2.63
N PHE A 12 -4.96 -14.55 -3.80
CA PHE A 12 -5.39 -13.71 -4.94
C PHE A 12 -6.53 -12.75 -4.56
N ARG A 13 -7.56 -13.26 -3.85
CA ARG A 13 -8.69 -12.45 -3.37
C ARG A 13 -8.24 -11.26 -2.51
N VAL A 14 -7.30 -11.51 -1.60
CA VAL A 14 -6.85 -10.51 -0.62
C VAL A 14 -5.88 -9.53 -1.26
N VAL A 15 -4.93 -10.01 -2.07
CA VAL A 15 -3.93 -9.15 -2.71
C VAL A 15 -4.52 -8.30 -3.84
N SER A 16 -5.63 -8.72 -4.46
CA SER A 16 -6.28 -7.96 -5.54
C SER A 16 -6.74 -6.56 -5.11
N GLY A 17 -7.28 -6.43 -3.91
CA GLY A 17 -7.67 -5.12 -3.37
C GLY A 17 -6.46 -4.23 -3.08
N ASN A 18 -5.45 -4.78 -2.43
CA ASN A 18 -4.20 -4.05 -2.17
C ASN A 18 -3.46 -3.65 -3.46
N PHE A 19 -3.57 -4.47 -4.52
CA PHE A 19 -3.12 -4.11 -5.87
C PHE A 19 -3.88 -2.88 -6.39
N LEU A 20 -5.21 -2.88 -6.33
CA LEU A 20 -6.02 -1.76 -6.81
C LEU A 20 -5.73 -0.47 -6.04
N GLU A 21 -5.61 -0.57 -4.72
CA GLU A 21 -5.23 0.56 -3.88
C GLU A 21 -3.90 1.14 -4.35
N MET A 22 -2.85 0.31 -4.41
CA MET A 22 -1.53 0.78 -4.82
C MET A 22 -1.53 1.30 -6.25
N PHE A 23 -2.34 0.71 -7.14
CA PHE A 23 -2.51 1.17 -8.51
C PHE A 23 -3.03 2.61 -8.54
N ASP A 24 -4.14 2.91 -7.84
CA ASP A 24 -4.74 4.24 -7.80
C ASP A 24 -3.84 5.29 -7.10
N PHE A 25 -3.04 4.87 -6.12
CA PHE A 25 -2.02 5.72 -5.51
C PHE A 25 -0.88 6.05 -6.48
N MET A 26 -0.35 5.04 -7.18
CA MET A 26 0.78 5.21 -8.09
C MET A 26 0.41 5.97 -9.36
N VAL A 27 -0.78 5.72 -9.92
CA VAL A 27 -1.30 6.49 -11.06
C VAL A 27 -1.33 7.98 -10.71
N TYR A 28 -1.86 8.36 -9.55
CA TYR A 28 -1.84 9.78 -9.16
C TYR A 28 -0.44 10.33 -8.99
N GLY A 29 0.47 9.57 -8.40
CA GLY A 29 1.88 9.97 -8.28
C GLY A 29 2.53 10.21 -9.65
N PHE A 30 2.36 9.29 -10.59
CA PHE A 30 2.97 9.38 -11.92
C PHE A 30 2.41 10.52 -12.77
N TYR A 31 1.12 10.82 -12.63
CA TYR A 31 0.45 11.90 -13.35
C TYR A 31 0.25 13.16 -12.51
N ALA A 32 0.93 13.29 -11.37
CA ALA A 32 0.75 14.41 -10.43
C ALA A 32 0.94 15.77 -11.11
N THR A 33 1.87 15.88 -12.06
CA THR A 33 2.14 17.10 -12.84
C THR A 33 0.98 17.47 -13.78
N ALA A 34 0.38 16.49 -14.46
CA ALA A 34 -0.78 16.73 -15.33
C ALA A 34 -2.02 17.10 -14.52
N ILE A 35 -2.24 16.42 -13.40
CA ILE A 35 -3.30 16.69 -12.44
C ILE A 35 -3.14 18.10 -11.85
N ALA A 36 -1.91 18.49 -11.48
CA ALA A 36 -1.59 19.82 -10.97
C ALA A 36 -2.01 20.92 -11.94
N LYS A 37 -1.64 20.79 -13.22
CA LYS A 37 -2.05 21.74 -14.27
C LYS A 37 -3.56 21.82 -14.47
N THR A 38 -4.25 20.69 -14.35
CA THR A 38 -5.70 20.60 -14.62
C THR A 38 -6.57 21.14 -13.48
N PHE A 39 -6.16 20.93 -12.23
CA PHE A 39 -7.00 21.21 -11.05
C PHE A 39 -6.48 22.30 -10.12
N PHE A 40 -5.16 22.57 -10.15
CA PHE A 40 -4.52 23.51 -9.24
C PHE A 40 -3.77 24.60 -10.02
N PRO A 41 -4.45 25.43 -10.83
CA PRO A 41 -3.80 26.56 -11.49
C PRO A 41 -3.25 27.50 -10.41
N ALA A 42 -1.94 27.76 -10.46
CA ALA A 42 -1.25 28.68 -9.58
C ALA A 42 -0.26 29.51 -10.41
N ASP A 43 0.25 30.60 -9.84
CA ASP A 43 1.15 31.53 -10.54
C ASP A 43 2.47 30.89 -10.99
N SER A 44 2.85 29.75 -10.41
CA SER A 44 4.01 28.96 -10.81
C SER A 44 3.70 27.47 -10.91
N ALA A 45 4.33 26.80 -11.88
CA ALA A 45 4.22 25.34 -12.04
C ALA A 45 4.68 24.57 -10.79
N PHE A 46 5.66 25.12 -10.06
CA PHE A 46 6.10 24.56 -8.78
C PHE A 46 5.00 24.61 -7.72
N ALA A 47 4.30 25.74 -7.58
CA ALA A 47 3.20 25.88 -6.63
C ALA A 47 2.04 24.92 -6.95
N SER A 48 1.67 24.78 -8.23
CA SER A 48 0.65 23.82 -8.67
C SER A 48 1.03 22.38 -8.31
N LEU A 49 2.29 22.00 -8.54
CA LEU A 49 2.78 20.66 -8.21
C LEU A 49 2.79 20.43 -6.69
N MET A 50 3.23 21.42 -5.90
CA MET A 50 3.20 21.35 -4.43
C MET A 50 1.78 21.19 -3.89
N LEU A 51 0.78 21.89 -4.46
CA LEU A 51 -0.62 21.73 -4.06
C LEU A 51 -1.17 20.33 -4.41
N SER A 52 -0.83 19.80 -5.58
CA SER A 52 -1.19 18.43 -5.98
C SER A 52 -0.56 17.38 -5.06
N LEU A 53 0.71 17.55 -4.70
CA LEU A 53 1.43 16.68 -3.76
C LEU A 53 0.95 16.86 -2.31
N ALA A 54 0.57 18.06 -1.89
CA ALA A 54 -0.05 18.30 -0.60
C ALA A 54 -1.40 17.58 -0.49
N THR A 55 -2.20 17.62 -1.57
CA THR A 55 -3.46 16.88 -1.69
C THR A 55 -3.23 15.38 -1.63
N PHE A 56 -2.16 14.89 -2.28
CA PHE A 56 -1.72 13.50 -2.17
C PHE A 56 -1.32 13.13 -0.74
N GLY A 57 -0.54 13.98 -0.08
CA GLY A 57 -0.10 13.85 1.31
C GLY A 57 -1.26 13.83 2.31
N ALA A 58 -2.29 14.65 2.10
CA ALA A 58 -3.49 14.68 2.93
C ALA A 58 -4.20 13.32 2.97
N GLY A 59 -4.18 12.57 1.86
CA GLY A 59 -4.68 11.19 1.82
C GLY A 59 -3.93 10.25 2.78
N PHE A 60 -2.63 10.43 2.97
CA PHE A 60 -1.88 9.63 3.96
C PHE A 60 -2.28 9.95 5.39
N LEU A 61 -2.59 11.20 5.70
CA LEU A 61 -3.07 11.62 7.03
C LEU A 61 -4.44 11.01 7.37
N MET A 62 -5.25 10.66 6.37
CA MET A 62 -6.51 9.96 6.61
C MET A 62 -6.36 8.47 6.90
N ARG A 63 -5.20 7.85 6.61
CA ARG A 63 -5.00 6.41 6.85
C ARG A 63 -5.09 6.04 8.34
N PRO A 64 -4.45 6.75 9.30
CA PRO A 64 -4.64 6.49 10.72
C PRO A 64 -6.11 6.64 11.17
N LEU A 65 -6.82 7.67 10.69
CA LEU A 65 -8.24 7.83 10.98
C LEU A 65 -9.05 6.65 10.45
N GLY A 66 -8.79 6.24 9.21
CA GLY A 66 -9.36 5.04 8.62
C GLY A 66 -9.12 3.80 9.47
N ALA A 67 -7.87 3.57 9.87
CA ALA A 67 -7.47 2.44 10.71
C ALA A 67 -8.25 2.37 12.03
N ILE A 68 -8.50 3.51 12.68
CA ILE A 68 -9.24 3.59 13.95
C ILE A 68 -10.74 3.36 13.73
N PHE A 69 -11.36 4.15 12.84
CA PHE A 69 -12.82 4.17 12.68
C PHE A 69 -13.32 2.97 11.87
N LEU A 70 -12.76 2.73 10.68
CA LEU A 70 -13.14 1.58 9.88
C LEU A 70 -12.64 0.29 10.52
N GLY A 71 -11.47 0.29 11.19
CA GLY A 71 -10.98 -0.91 11.88
C GLY A 71 -11.92 -1.37 12.98
N ALA A 72 -12.36 -0.44 13.85
CA ALA A 72 -13.38 -0.74 14.85
C ALA A 72 -14.72 -1.17 14.22
N TYR A 73 -15.10 -0.59 13.07
CA TYR A 73 -16.28 -1.04 12.33
C TYR A 73 -16.14 -2.48 11.83
N ILE A 74 -14.99 -2.84 11.25
CA ILE A 74 -14.67 -4.19 10.76
C ILE A 74 -14.75 -5.20 11.90
N ASP A 75 -14.13 -4.88 13.04
CA ASP A 75 -14.11 -5.74 14.22
C ASP A 75 -15.51 -5.97 14.79
N ARG A 76 -16.41 -4.99 14.66
CA ARG A 76 -17.79 -5.08 15.14
C ARG A 76 -18.76 -5.74 14.18
N HIS A 77 -18.67 -5.48 12.87
CA HIS A 77 -19.68 -5.88 11.88
C HIS A 77 -19.24 -7.03 10.96
N GLY A 78 -17.99 -7.44 11.02
CA GLY A 78 -17.46 -8.51 10.19
C GLY A 78 -16.46 -8.04 9.15
N ARG A 79 -15.44 -8.88 8.91
CA ARG A 79 -14.37 -8.64 7.93
C ARG A 79 -14.89 -8.48 6.51
N ARG A 80 -15.91 -9.26 6.15
CA ARG A 80 -16.53 -9.21 4.83
C ARG A 80 -17.19 -7.86 4.55
N GLN A 81 -18.03 -7.38 5.46
CA GLN A 81 -18.73 -6.10 5.31
C GLN A 81 -17.74 -4.92 5.32
N GLY A 82 -16.73 -4.99 6.19
CA GLY A 82 -15.67 -4.01 6.23
C GLY A 82 -14.89 -3.89 4.91
N LEU A 83 -14.47 -5.02 4.33
CA LEU A 83 -13.75 -5.04 3.04
C LEU A 83 -14.61 -4.54 1.87
N ILE A 84 -15.93 -4.72 1.92
CA ILE A 84 -16.84 -4.18 0.91
C ILE A 84 -16.95 -2.65 1.04
N ILE A 85 -17.07 -2.13 2.27
CA ILE A 85 -17.15 -0.69 2.52
C ILE A 85 -15.84 0.02 2.16
N THR A 86 -14.68 -0.54 2.50
CA THR A 86 -13.39 0.04 2.09
C THR A 86 -13.30 0.11 0.58
N LEU A 87 -13.61 -0.99 -0.13
CA LEU A 87 -13.60 -1.00 -1.58
C LEU A 87 -14.57 0.03 -2.19
N ALA A 88 -15.77 0.17 -1.62
CA ALA A 88 -16.76 1.14 -2.09
C ALA A 88 -16.29 2.60 -1.90
N LEU A 89 -15.67 2.91 -0.74
CA LEU A 89 -15.11 4.23 -0.47
C LEU A 89 -13.93 4.56 -1.40
N MET A 90 -13.05 3.59 -1.63
CA MET A 90 -11.94 3.72 -2.58
C MET A 90 -12.47 3.98 -4.00
N ALA A 91 -13.41 3.14 -4.46
CA ALA A 91 -14.04 3.29 -5.77
C ALA A 91 -14.73 4.64 -5.95
N ALA A 92 -15.47 5.10 -4.95
CA ALA A 92 -16.12 6.41 -4.97
C ALA A 92 -15.09 7.53 -5.13
N GLY A 93 -13.96 7.46 -4.41
CA GLY A 93 -12.87 8.43 -4.56
C GLY A 93 -12.20 8.38 -5.93
N THR A 94 -11.97 7.19 -6.49
CA THR A 94 -11.35 7.02 -7.81
C THR A 94 -12.24 7.53 -8.92
N VAL A 95 -13.54 7.18 -8.90
CA VAL A 95 -14.53 7.67 -9.86
C VAL A 95 -14.69 9.19 -9.75
N LEU A 96 -14.70 9.73 -8.54
CA LEU A 96 -14.79 11.16 -8.32
C LEU A 96 -13.63 11.90 -8.99
N ILE A 97 -12.39 11.44 -8.80
CA ILE A 97 -11.19 12.05 -9.41
C ILE A 97 -11.19 11.87 -10.94
N ALA A 98 -11.61 10.70 -11.44
CA ALA A 98 -11.62 10.40 -12.87
C ALA A 98 -12.63 11.24 -13.65
N CYS A 99 -13.83 11.45 -13.08
CA CYS A 99 -14.94 12.12 -13.74
C CYS A 99 -15.00 13.63 -13.49
N VAL A 100 -14.23 14.16 -12.54
CA VAL A 100 -14.28 15.58 -12.20
C VAL A 100 -13.77 16.46 -13.36
N PRO A 101 -14.58 17.42 -13.83
CA PRO A 101 -14.15 18.43 -14.79
C PRO A 101 -13.02 19.31 -14.23
N GLY A 102 -12.15 19.81 -15.11
CA GLY A 102 -11.01 20.65 -14.72
C GLY A 102 -11.40 21.99 -14.09
N TYR A 103 -10.40 22.71 -13.57
CA TYR A 103 -10.60 24.02 -12.95
C TYR A 103 -11.28 25.03 -13.90
N ALA A 104 -11.02 24.95 -15.21
CA ALA A 104 -11.64 25.82 -16.20
C ALA A 104 -13.18 25.76 -16.19
N THR A 105 -13.75 24.62 -15.81
CA THR A 105 -15.21 24.39 -15.78
C THR A 105 -15.84 24.59 -14.40
N LEU A 106 -15.15 24.18 -13.32
CA LEU A 106 -15.72 24.14 -11.97
C LEU A 106 -15.04 25.11 -10.98
N GLY A 107 -14.00 25.81 -11.41
CA GLY A 107 -13.19 26.67 -10.54
C GLY A 107 -12.67 25.93 -9.30
N VAL A 108 -12.73 26.59 -8.15
CA VAL A 108 -12.24 26.08 -6.85
C VAL A 108 -12.94 24.78 -6.41
N ALA A 109 -14.13 24.46 -6.93
CA ALA A 109 -14.79 23.19 -6.61
C ALA A 109 -14.00 21.98 -7.14
N ALA A 110 -13.27 22.11 -8.26
CA ALA A 110 -12.50 21.01 -8.83
C ALA A 110 -11.40 20.48 -7.89
N PRO A 111 -10.46 21.31 -7.37
CA PRO A 111 -9.45 20.85 -6.42
C PRO A 111 -10.05 20.35 -5.10
N LEU A 112 -11.17 20.91 -4.64
CA LEU A 112 -11.87 20.44 -3.44
C LEU A 112 -12.45 19.03 -3.62
N LEU A 113 -13.02 18.72 -4.78
CA LEU A 113 -13.52 17.39 -5.09
C LEU A 113 -12.37 16.37 -5.26
N VAL A 114 -11.25 16.77 -5.86
CA VAL A 114 -10.04 15.93 -5.92
C VAL A 114 -9.51 15.64 -4.52
N LEU A 115 -9.45 16.67 -3.65
CA LEU A 115 -9.08 16.49 -2.25
C LEU A 115 -10.03 15.54 -1.54
N LEU A 116 -11.34 15.72 -1.67
CA LEU A 116 -12.34 14.83 -1.08
C LEU A 116 -12.15 13.39 -1.55
N GLY A 117 -11.95 13.17 -2.85
CA GLY A 117 -11.65 11.84 -3.41
C GLY A 117 -10.41 11.21 -2.78
N ARG A 118 -9.34 12.01 -2.59
CA ARG A 118 -8.10 11.57 -1.94
C ARG A 118 -8.28 11.24 -0.46
N LEU A 119 -9.09 12.02 0.25
CA LEU A 119 -9.41 11.76 1.66
C LEU A 119 -10.21 10.46 1.80
N LEU A 120 -11.18 10.20 0.90
CA LEU A 120 -11.95 8.94 0.88
C LEU A 120 -11.06 7.73 0.59
N GLN A 121 -10.18 7.82 -0.41
CA GLN A 121 -9.21 6.78 -0.73
C GLN A 121 -8.24 6.52 0.43
N GLY A 122 -7.71 7.59 1.04
CA GLY A 122 -6.83 7.52 2.20
C GLY A 122 -7.48 6.89 3.42
N PHE A 123 -8.73 7.25 3.69
CA PHE A 123 -9.52 6.68 4.78
C PHE A 123 -9.78 5.18 4.56
N SER A 124 -10.12 4.77 3.34
CA SER A 124 -10.27 3.34 2.98
C SER A 124 -8.97 2.55 3.17
N ALA A 125 -7.85 3.09 2.67
CA ALA A 125 -6.52 2.48 2.72
C ALA A 125 -6.03 2.18 4.14
N GLY A 126 -6.53 2.93 5.14
CA GLY A 126 -6.13 2.79 6.54
C GLY A 126 -6.30 1.39 7.12
N VAL A 127 -7.34 0.66 6.72
CA VAL A 127 -7.64 -0.68 7.25
C VAL A 127 -7.20 -1.79 6.29
N GLU A 128 -7.18 -1.50 4.99
CA GLU A 128 -6.95 -2.51 3.96
C GLU A 128 -5.55 -3.14 4.08
N LEU A 129 -4.50 -2.33 4.25
CA LEU A 129 -3.11 -2.79 4.38
C LEU A 129 -2.90 -3.69 5.62
N GLY A 130 -3.44 -3.28 6.76
CA GLY A 130 -3.37 -4.05 8.00
C GLY A 130 -4.19 -5.34 7.91
N GLY A 131 -5.41 -5.23 7.38
CA GLY A 131 -6.32 -6.35 7.19
C GLY A 131 -5.75 -7.43 6.27
N VAL A 132 -5.11 -7.05 5.16
CA VAL A 132 -4.44 -7.95 4.22
C VAL A 132 -3.29 -8.69 4.90
N SER A 133 -2.42 -7.96 5.61
CA SER A 133 -1.25 -8.54 6.28
C SER A 133 -1.64 -9.56 7.35
N VAL A 134 -2.65 -9.24 8.16
CA VAL A 134 -3.18 -10.14 9.18
C VAL A 134 -3.81 -11.38 8.53
N TYR A 135 -4.62 -11.20 7.48
CA TYR A 135 -5.28 -12.33 6.81
C TYR A 135 -4.26 -13.29 6.20
N LEU A 136 -3.24 -12.76 5.51
CA LEU A 136 -2.16 -13.56 4.92
C LEU A 136 -1.38 -14.32 5.99
N ALA A 137 -1.17 -13.70 7.17
CA ALA A 137 -0.54 -14.36 8.31
C ALA A 137 -1.41 -15.47 8.92
N GLU A 138 -2.74 -15.31 8.97
CA GLU A 138 -3.69 -16.31 9.47
C GLU A 138 -3.80 -17.54 8.55
N ILE A 139 -3.82 -17.35 7.22
CA ILE A 139 -3.91 -18.47 6.25
C ILE A 139 -2.57 -19.18 6.01
N SER A 140 -1.47 -18.62 6.53
CA SER A 140 -0.12 -19.12 6.27
C SER A 140 0.13 -20.50 6.89
N THR A 141 0.87 -21.35 6.18
CA THR A 141 1.34 -22.62 6.76
C THR A 141 2.46 -22.37 7.77
N PRO A 142 2.58 -23.19 8.84
CA PRO A 142 3.69 -23.11 9.78
C PRO A 142 5.04 -23.07 9.04
N GLY A 143 5.92 -22.14 9.43
CA GLY A 143 7.23 -21.97 8.80
C GLY A 143 7.24 -21.34 7.41
N ARG A 144 6.12 -20.81 6.91
CA ARG A 144 6.06 -20.04 5.63
C ARG A 144 5.37 -18.69 5.76
N LYS A 145 5.37 -18.10 6.96
CA LYS A 145 4.62 -16.87 7.22
C LYS A 145 5.15 -15.68 6.42
N GLY A 146 6.47 -15.56 6.30
CA GLY A 146 7.16 -14.52 5.55
C GLY A 146 6.83 -14.55 4.06
N PHE A 147 6.81 -15.74 3.45
CA PHE A 147 6.41 -15.91 2.05
C PHE A 147 4.95 -15.53 1.78
N PHE A 148 4.03 -15.85 2.69
CA PHE A 148 2.62 -15.49 2.52
C PHE A 148 2.38 -13.99 2.72
N VAL A 149 3.03 -13.39 3.73
CA VAL A 149 2.87 -11.96 4.02
C VAL A 149 3.58 -11.10 2.97
N SER A 150 4.70 -11.54 2.38
CA SER A 150 5.41 -10.79 1.33
C SER A 150 4.58 -10.62 0.05
N TRP A 151 3.54 -11.43 -0.15
CA TRP A 151 2.59 -11.24 -1.25
C TRP A 151 1.80 -9.92 -1.14
N GLN A 152 1.63 -9.38 0.07
CA GLN A 152 1.09 -8.04 0.25
C GLN A 152 1.98 -7.01 -0.47
N SER A 153 3.27 -6.98 -0.18
CA SER A 153 4.20 -6.03 -0.82
C SER A 153 4.43 -6.36 -2.30
N ALA A 154 4.48 -7.62 -2.70
CA ALA A 154 4.64 -8.00 -4.11
C ALA A 154 3.45 -7.53 -4.96
N SER A 155 2.21 -7.60 -4.45
CA SER A 155 1.06 -7.08 -5.18
C SER A 155 1.08 -5.55 -5.37
N GLN A 156 1.74 -4.81 -4.47
CA GLN A 156 1.99 -3.38 -4.65
C GLN A 156 2.95 -3.14 -5.82
N GLN A 157 4.00 -3.96 -5.94
CA GLN A 157 4.93 -3.88 -7.08
C GLN A 157 4.26 -4.26 -8.40
N ALA A 158 3.39 -5.26 -8.40
CA ALA A 158 2.59 -5.58 -9.57
C ALA A 158 1.73 -4.39 -10.02
N ALA A 159 1.16 -3.65 -9.06
CA ALA A 159 0.37 -2.44 -9.34
C ALA A 159 1.23 -1.33 -9.95
N VAL A 160 2.43 -1.11 -9.42
CA VAL A 160 3.43 -0.19 -9.96
C VAL A 160 3.80 -0.55 -11.39
N VAL A 161 4.11 -1.83 -11.66
CA VAL A 161 4.45 -2.32 -12.99
C VAL A 161 3.29 -2.10 -13.95
N PHE A 162 2.07 -2.44 -13.54
CA PHE A 162 0.89 -2.28 -14.38
C PHE A 162 0.60 -0.79 -14.69
N ALA A 163 0.67 0.08 -13.68
CA ALA A 163 0.52 1.53 -13.86
C ALA A 163 1.63 2.11 -14.75
N GLY A 164 2.88 1.66 -14.56
CA GLY A 164 4.03 2.05 -15.36
C GLY A 164 3.89 1.63 -16.82
N LEU A 165 3.50 0.37 -17.08
CA LEU A 165 3.27 -0.15 -18.43
C LEU A 165 2.12 0.57 -19.14
N LEU A 166 1.02 0.87 -18.44
CA LEU A 166 -0.04 1.71 -18.99
C LEU A 166 0.48 3.10 -19.35
N GLY A 167 1.33 3.70 -18.52
CA GLY A 167 1.93 4.99 -18.82
C GLY A 167 2.92 4.96 -19.98
N VAL A 168 3.76 3.93 -20.08
CA VAL A 168 4.65 3.70 -21.23
C VAL A 168 3.83 3.56 -22.50
N GLY A 169 2.75 2.76 -22.45
CA GLY A 169 1.80 2.62 -23.55
C GLY A 169 1.19 3.97 -23.93
N LEU A 170 0.59 4.70 -23.00
CA LEU A 170 -0.04 5.99 -23.32
C LEU A 170 0.96 7.02 -23.87
N ASN A 171 2.19 7.08 -23.35
CA ASN A 171 3.23 7.99 -23.85
C ASN A 171 3.78 7.59 -25.23
N HIS A 172 3.62 6.33 -25.64
CA HIS A 172 4.01 5.90 -26.97
C HIS A 172 2.99 6.30 -28.04
N TRP A 173 1.70 6.38 -27.67
CA TRP A 173 0.60 6.63 -28.62
C TRP A 173 0.08 8.07 -28.59
N LEU A 174 0.28 8.80 -27.49
CA LEU A 174 -0.23 10.16 -27.30
C LEU A 174 0.91 11.18 -27.31
N SER A 175 0.63 12.38 -27.83
CA SER A 175 1.54 13.51 -27.69
C SER A 175 1.57 14.01 -26.23
N PRO A 176 2.64 14.72 -25.80
CA PRO A 176 2.71 15.31 -24.47
C PRO A 176 1.54 16.26 -24.14
N GLU A 177 1.01 16.96 -25.14
CA GLU A 177 -0.16 17.84 -25.00
C GLU A 177 -1.42 17.01 -24.71
N GLN A 178 -1.68 15.96 -25.50
CA GLN A 178 -2.81 15.06 -25.29
C GLN A 178 -2.74 14.34 -23.93
N MET A 179 -1.54 13.98 -23.50
CA MET A 179 -1.30 13.39 -22.19
C MET A 179 -1.70 14.35 -21.05
N GLY A 180 -1.35 15.63 -21.19
CA GLY A 180 -1.69 16.70 -20.25
C GLY A 180 -3.19 16.99 -20.18
N ASP A 181 -3.88 16.94 -21.32
CA ASP A 181 -5.29 17.33 -21.41
C ASP A 181 -6.25 16.24 -20.92
N TRP A 182 -6.04 15.00 -21.36
CA TRP A 182 -6.96 13.89 -21.06
C TRP A 182 -6.30 12.54 -20.85
N GLY A 183 -5.09 12.32 -21.38
CA GLY A 183 -4.42 11.01 -21.30
C GLY A 183 -4.24 10.51 -19.86
N TRP A 184 -3.98 11.43 -18.92
CA TRP A 184 -3.88 11.09 -17.49
C TRP A 184 -5.16 10.49 -16.89
N ARG A 185 -6.34 10.72 -17.48
CA ARG A 185 -7.62 10.14 -17.00
C ARG A 185 -7.74 8.65 -17.34
N VAL A 186 -7.09 8.18 -18.41
CA VAL A 186 -7.24 6.81 -18.90
C VAL A 186 -6.86 5.77 -17.84
N PRO A 187 -5.71 5.87 -17.13
CA PRO A 187 -5.37 4.91 -16.08
C PRO A 187 -6.36 4.92 -14.91
N PHE A 188 -6.92 6.08 -14.55
CA PHE A 188 -7.98 6.14 -13.52
C PHE A 188 -9.26 5.43 -13.97
N LEU A 189 -9.65 5.57 -15.25
CA LEU A 189 -10.79 4.84 -15.82
C LEU A 189 -10.55 3.33 -15.84
N VAL A 190 -9.32 2.90 -16.17
CA VAL A 190 -8.92 1.48 -16.04
C VAL A 190 -9.05 1.00 -14.59
N GLY A 191 -8.62 1.80 -13.62
CA GLY A 191 -8.83 1.52 -12.19
C GLY A 191 -10.31 1.34 -11.84
N CYS A 192 -11.17 2.24 -12.33
CA CYS A 192 -12.61 2.16 -12.15
C CYS A 192 -13.22 0.89 -12.76
N MET A 193 -12.71 0.40 -13.89
CA MET A 193 -13.16 -0.87 -14.49
C MET A 193 -12.73 -2.11 -13.70
N ILE A 194 -11.63 -2.02 -12.93
CA ILE A 194 -11.15 -3.12 -12.09
C ILE A 194 -12.00 -3.25 -10.81
N VAL A 195 -12.56 -2.14 -10.31
CA VAL A 195 -13.39 -2.12 -9.09
C VAL A 195 -14.52 -3.16 -9.10
N PRO A 196 -15.41 -3.25 -10.12
CA PRO A 196 -16.49 -4.24 -10.14
C PRO A 196 -15.97 -5.69 -10.07
N ALA A 197 -14.85 -5.99 -10.74
CA ALA A 197 -14.25 -7.32 -10.70
C ALA A 197 -13.80 -7.67 -9.28
N ILE A 198 -13.11 -6.75 -8.60
CA ILE A 198 -12.68 -6.94 -7.21
C ILE A 198 -13.87 -6.99 -6.26
N PHE A 199 -14.93 -6.22 -6.51
CA PHE A 199 -16.16 -6.27 -5.73
C PHE A 199 -16.80 -7.67 -5.77
N MET A 200 -16.89 -8.27 -6.96
CA MET A 200 -17.38 -9.65 -7.11
C MET A 200 -16.49 -10.66 -6.38
N ILE A 201 -15.16 -10.49 -6.47
CA ILE A 201 -14.19 -11.32 -5.77
C ILE A 201 -14.35 -11.19 -4.24
N ARG A 202 -14.51 -9.97 -3.71
CA ARG A 202 -14.70 -9.69 -2.28
C ARG A 202 -16.05 -10.17 -1.75
N ARG A 203 -17.10 -10.12 -2.56
CA ARG A 203 -18.41 -10.66 -2.18
C ARG A 203 -18.36 -12.19 -1.95
N SER A 204 -17.41 -12.89 -2.56
CA SER A 204 -17.18 -14.33 -2.42
C SER A 204 -16.24 -14.74 -1.27
N LEU A 205 -15.70 -13.78 -0.51
CA LEU A 205 -14.91 -14.05 0.69
C LEU A 205 -15.83 -14.47 1.83
N GLU A 206 -15.59 -15.69 2.33
CA GLU A 206 -16.17 -16.19 3.57
C GLU A 206 -15.42 -15.56 4.76
N GLU A 207 -16.13 -15.37 5.87
CA GLU A 207 -15.49 -14.93 7.12
C GLU A 207 -14.52 -15.98 7.63
N THR A 208 -13.36 -15.56 8.16
CA THR A 208 -12.40 -16.51 8.71
C THR A 208 -12.99 -17.21 9.94
N PRO A 209 -12.76 -18.53 10.11
CA PRO A 209 -13.27 -19.29 11.26
C PRO A 209 -12.75 -18.74 12.60
N GLU A 210 -11.54 -18.16 12.62
CA GLU A 210 -11.00 -17.45 13.79
C GLU A 210 -11.77 -16.18 14.12
N PHE A 211 -12.33 -15.48 13.13
CA PHE A 211 -13.18 -14.32 13.37
C PHE A 211 -14.56 -14.74 13.91
N GLN A 212 -15.14 -15.81 13.35
CA GLN A 212 -16.42 -16.34 13.85
C GLN A 212 -16.33 -16.95 15.25
N ALA A 213 -15.16 -17.48 15.62
CA ALA A 213 -14.90 -18.00 16.96
C ALA A 213 -14.72 -16.92 18.04
N ARG A 214 -14.51 -15.64 17.66
CA ARG A 214 -14.37 -14.55 18.65
C ARG A 214 -15.73 -14.16 19.22
N LYS A 215 -15.93 -14.46 20.51
CA LYS A 215 -17.12 -14.03 21.28
C LYS A 215 -17.06 -12.57 21.74
N HIS A 216 -15.87 -12.01 21.89
CA HIS A 216 -15.67 -10.61 22.32
C HIS A 216 -15.34 -9.72 21.12
N ARG A 217 -16.12 -8.67 20.91
CA ARG A 217 -15.87 -7.64 19.90
C ARG A 217 -15.41 -6.38 20.63
N PRO A 218 -14.12 -6.03 20.57
CA PRO A 218 -13.59 -4.93 21.37
C PRO A 218 -14.24 -3.60 20.99
N SER A 219 -14.54 -2.78 21.99
CA SER A 219 -15.04 -1.42 21.76
C SER A 219 -13.90 -0.49 21.31
N LEU A 220 -14.23 0.62 20.65
CA LEU A 220 -13.22 1.61 20.22
C LEU A 220 -12.40 2.12 21.42
N GLN A 221 -13.03 2.28 22.59
CA GLN A 221 -12.35 2.66 23.83
C GLN A 221 -11.34 1.59 24.28
N GLU A 222 -11.65 0.31 24.16
CA GLU A 222 -10.72 -0.79 24.48
C GLU A 222 -9.53 -0.83 23.53
N ILE A 223 -9.74 -0.58 22.23
CA ILE A 223 -8.67 -0.52 21.24
C ILE A 223 -7.71 0.63 21.57
N VAL A 224 -8.25 1.84 21.79
CA VAL A 224 -7.44 3.02 22.13
C VAL A 224 -6.69 2.82 23.45
N ARG A 225 -7.34 2.22 24.45
CA ARG A 225 -6.71 1.88 25.73
C ARG A 225 -5.58 0.87 25.56
N SER A 226 -5.78 -0.17 24.74
CA SER A 226 -4.76 -1.18 24.44
C SER A 226 -3.56 -0.57 23.70
N ILE A 227 -3.80 0.36 22.77
CA ILE A 227 -2.73 1.12 22.10
C ILE A 227 -1.93 1.93 23.12
N GLY A 228 -2.60 2.62 24.05
CA GLY A 228 -1.95 3.39 25.11
C GLY A 228 -1.14 2.51 26.08
N GLN A 229 -1.65 1.34 26.43
CA GLN A 229 -0.96 0.38 27.32
C GLN A 229 0.27 -0.25 26.65
N ASN A 230 0.22 -0.46 25.33
CA ASN A 230 1.30 -1.09 24.55
C ASN A 230 2.08 -0.08 23.71
N PHE A 231 2.10 1.20 24.12
CA PHE A 231 2.61 2.29 23.30
C PHE A 231 4.07 2.09 22.86
N GLY A 232 4.91 1.48 23.70
CA GLY A 232 6.29 1.16 23.35
C GLY A 232 6.41 0.15 22.19
N ILE A 233 5.54 -0.86 22.15
CA ILE A 233 5.51 -1.84 21.05
C ILE A 233 4.95 -1.21 19.79
N VAL A 234 3.92 -0.37 19.92
CA VAL A 234 3.31 0.37 18.80
C VAL A 234 4.33 1.31 18.16
N ILE A 235 5.09 2.07 18.95
CA ILE A 235 6.16 2.94 18.45
C ILE A 235 7.25 2.12 17.74
N ALA A 236 7.71 1.02 18.34
CA ALA A 236 8.73 0.18 17.73
C ALA A 236 8.26 -0.39 16.38
N GLY A 237 7.00 -0.84 16.32
CA GLY A 237 6.36 -1.29 15.08
C GLY A 237 6.24 -0.16 14.04
N MET A 238 5.79 1.02 14.47
CA MET A 238 5.72 2.20 13.62
C MET A 238 7.10 2.58 13.06
N ALA A 239 8.15 2.59 13.86
CA ALA A 239 9.50 2.93 13.41
C ALA A 239 10.01 1.95 12.34
N LEU A 240 9.76 0.65 12.51
CA LEU A 240 10.10 -0.37 11.51
C LEU A 240 9.30 -0.18 10.20
N VAL A 241 8.01 0.15 10.31
CA VAL A 241 7.16 0.40 9.14
C VAL A 241 7.56 1.70 8.44
N VAL A 242 7.90 2.76 9.17
CA VAL A 242 8.37 4.03 8.60
C VAL A 242 9.64 3.81 7.79
N MET A 243 10.64 3.11 8.35
CA MET A 243 11.88 2.82 7.64
C MET A 243 11.64 2.10 6.30
N THR A 244 10.81 1.05 6.32
CA THR A 244 10.49 0.27 5.11
C THR A 244 9.66 1.07 4.11
N THR A 245 8.70 1.85 4.58
CA THR A 245 7.81 2.67 3.76
C THR A 245 8.57 3.82 3.09
N VAL A 246 9.42 4.53 3.82
CA VAL A 246 10.25 5.62 3.27
C VAL A 246 11.19 5.08 2.21
N SER A 247 11.87 3.96 2.48
CA SER A 247 12.74 3.32 1.49
C SER A 247 11.98 2.93 0.23
N PHE A 248 10.78 2.37 0.39
CA PHE A 248 9.92 1.99 -0.73
C PHE A 248 9.51 3.18 -1.61
N TYR A 249 9.00 4.27 -1.01
CA TYR A 249 8.59 5.46 -1.75
C TYR A 249 9.77 6.20 -2.37
N LEU A 250 10.92 6.23 -1.70
CA LEU A 250 12.14 6.84 -2.25
C LEU A 250 12.61 6.10 -3.51
N ILE A 251 12.62 4.76 -3.48
CA ILE A 251 13.06 3.92 -4.60
C ILE A 251 12.03 3.83 -5.72
N THR A 252 10.73 3.80 -5.39
CA THR A 252 9.69 3.45 -6.38
C THR A 252 8.90 4.66 -6.86
N ALA A 253 8.64 5.64 -6.00
CA ALA A 253 7.83 6.81 -6.35
C ALA A 253 8.71 8.03 -6.69
N TYR A 254 9.83 8.23 -6.01
CA TYR A 254 10.69 9.40 -6.25
C TYR A 254 11.70 9.20 -7.39
N THR A 255 12.21 7.98 -7.61
CA THR A 255 13.13 7.68 -8.73
C THR A 255 12.63 8.16 -10.11
N PRO A 256 11.37 7.94 -10.53
CA PRO A 256 10.89 8.49 -11.80
C PRO A 256 10.91 10.02 -11.82
N THR A 257 10.55 10.67 -10.72
CA THR A 257 10.59 12.14 -10.59
C THR A 257 12.01 12.67 -10.66
N PHE A 258 12.95 12.07 -9.95
CA PHE A 258 14.38 12.43 -10.00
C PHE A 258 14.97 12.23 -11.40
N GLY A 259 14.63 11.11 -12.05
CA GLY A 259 15.04 10.83 -13.43
C GLY A 259 14.59 11.92 -14.41
N LYS A 260 13.37 12.45 -14.26
CA LYS A 260 12.87 13.54 -15.10
C LYS A 260 13.47 14.89 -14.73
N ALA A 261 13.50 15.22 -13.44
CA ALA A 261 13.87 16.56 -12.97
C ALA A 261 15.37 16.83 -13.05
N GLU A 262 16.20 15.86 -12.65
CA GLU A 262 17.66 16.05 -12.51
C GLU A 262 18.45 15.39 -13.64
N LEU A 263 18.01 14.21 -14.11
CA LEU A 263 18.69 13.49 -15.20
C LEU A 263 18.13 13.83 -16.58
N HIS A 264 17.12 14.69 -16.66
CA HIS A 264 16.46 15.12 -17.90
C HIS A 264 16.00 13.96 -18.80
N LEU A 265 15.60 12.84 -18.19
CA LEU A 265 15.04 11.70 -18.92
C LEU A 265 13.66 12.03 -19.49
N SER A 266 13.33 11.39 -20.61
CA SER A 266 11.98 11.46 -21.18
C SER A 266 10.95 10.82 -20.26
N ASP A 267 9.67 11.21 -20.41
CA ASP A 267 8.56 10.60 -19.66
C ASP A 267 8.50 9.08 -19.87
N PHE A 268 8.81 8.63 -21.07
CA PHE A 268 8.90 7.23 -21.46
C PHE A 268 10.01 6.51 -20.69
N ASP A 269 11.23 7.04 -20.70
CA ASP A 269 12.39 6.39 -20.05
C ASP A 269 12.22 6.30 -18.54
N ALA A 270 11.70 7.36 -17.91
CA ALA A 270 11.46 7.37 -16.46
C ALA A 270 10.42 6.30 -16.04
N LEU A 271 9.35 6.12 -16.83
CA LEU A 271 8.34 5.09 -16.58
C LEU A 271 8.89 3.68 -16.86
N LEU A 272 9.72 3.53 -17.89
CA LEU A 272 10.38 2.25 -18.20
C LEU A 272 11.31 1.80 -17.05
N VAL A 273 12.12 2.71 -16.52
CA VAL A 273 12.96 2.45 -15.33
C VAL A 273 12.10 2.02 -14.14
N THR A 274 10.95 2.66 -13.95
CA THR A 274 10.01 2.32 -12.87
C THR A 274 9.43 0.92 -13.03
N VAL A 275 9.12 0.50 -14.26
CA VAL A 275 8.71 -0.88 -14.57
C VAL A 275 9.82 -1.87 -14.23
N CYS A 276 11.07 -1.59 -14.61
CA CYS A 276 12.22 -2.44 -14.29
C CYS A 276 12.44 -2.61 -12.77
N ILE A 277 12.36 -1.51 -12.01
CA ILE A 277 12.44 -1.53 -10.54
C ILE A 277 11.26 -2.32 -9.94
N GLY A 278 10.06 -2.09 -10.44
CA GLY A 278 8.85 -2.80 -10.04
C GLY A 278 8.97 -4.31 -10.23
N LEU A 279 9.43 -4.76 -11.40
CA LEU A 279 9.66 -6.18 -11.73
C LEU A 279 10.74 -6.81 -10.84
N SER A 280 11.84 -6.09 -10.62
CA SER A 280 12.92 -6.53 -9.72
C SER A 280 12.38 -6.76 -8.30
N ASN A 281 11.68 -5.78 -7.74
CA ASN A 281 11.11 -5.88 -6.39
C ASN A 281 10.00 -6.95 -6.31
N PHE A 282 9.17 -7.10 -7.35
CA PHE A 282 8.16 -8.15 -7.43
C PHE A 282 8.77 -9.54 -7.29
N PHE A 283 9.96 -9.76 -7.87
CA PHE A 283 10.70 -11.02 -7.75
C PHE A 283 11.41 -11.16 -6.40
N TRP A 284 12.11 -10.12 -5.93
CA TRP A 284 12.93 -10.20 -4.72
C TRP A 284 12.11 -10.26 -3.42
N LEU A 285 10.92 -9.66 -3.37
CA LEU A 285 10.09 -9.65 -2.16
C LEU A 285 9.64 -11.07 -1.73
N PRO A 286 9.08 -11.93 -2.59
CA PRO A 286 8.79 -13.32 -2.25
C PRO A 286 10.03 -14.14 -1.91
N VAL A 287 11.14 -13.94 -2.62
CA VAL A 287 12.41 -14.64 -2.38
C VAL A 287 12.93 -14.31 -0.98
N MET A 288 13.01 -13.03 -0.62
CA MET A 288 13.45 -12.58 0.70
C MET A 288 12.45 -12.96 1.81
N GLY A 289 11.15 -12.99 1.50
CA GLY A 289 10.12 -13.53 2.40
C GLY A 289 10.37 -15.00 2.75
N SER A 290 10.70 -15.82 1.75
CA SER A 290 11.03 -17.24 1.95
C SER A 290 12.37 -17.46 2.67
N LEU A 291 13.35 -16.58 2.43
CA LEU A 291 14.62 -16.60 3.13
C LEU A 291 14.45 -16.24 4.61
N SER A 292 13.56 -15.28 4.90
CA SER A 292 13.18 -14.89 6.26
C SER A 292 12.53 -16.01 7.04
N ASP A 293 11.77 -16.86 6.37
CA ASP A 293 11.20 -18.06 6.98
C ASP A 293 12.27 -19.12 7.32
N LYS A 294 13.39 -19.18 6.59
CA LYS A 294 14.49 -20.15 6.83
C LYS A 294 15.52 -19.66 7.86
N ILE A 295 15.89 -18.38 7.79
CA ILE A 295 16.96 -17.76 8.58
C ILE A 295 16.43 -17.19 9.90
N GLY A 296 15.15 -16.81 9.94
CA GLY A 296 14.55 -16.05 11.01
C GLY A 296 14.63 -14.54 10.79
N ARG A 297 13.66 -13.82 11.35
CA ARG A 297 13.43 -12.38 11.07
C ARG A 297 14.47 -11.45 11.70
N LYS A 298 14.87 -11.71 12.95
CA LYS A 298 15.84 -10.89 13.70
C LYS A 298 17.24 -10.86 13.05
N PRO A 299 17.83 -11.99 12.64
CA PRO A 299 19.14 -11.99 11.96
C PRO A 299 19.15 -11.17 10.67
N LEU A 300 18.08 -11.27 9.86
CA LEU A 300 17.96 -10.51 8.61
C LEU A 300 17.79 -9.00 8.85
N LEU A 301 16.98 -8.59 9.82
CA LEU A 301 16.79 -7.18 10.14
C LEU A 301 18.04 -6.53 10.76
N LEU A 302 18.82 -7.29 11.53
CA LEU A 302 20.04 -6.81 12.19
C LEU A 302 21.30 -7.00 11.33
N GLY A 303 21.16 -7.48 10.08
CA GLY A 303 22.28 -7.76 9.19
C GLY A 303 23.25 -8.82 9.74
N ARG A 304 22.84 -9.63 10.72
CA ARG A 304 23.65 -10.73 11.25
C ARG A 304 23.46 -11.94 10.35
N PRO A 305 24.48 -12.39 9.59
CA PRO A 305 24.36 -13.64 8.85
C PRO A 305 24.14 -14.75 9.87
N SER A 306 23.01 -15.46 9.78
CA SER A 306 22.76 -16.66 10.58
C SER A 306 23.57 -17.86 10.07
N TRP A 307 24.77 -17.62 9.54
CA TRP A 307 25.70 -18.68 9.22
C TRP A 307 26.43 -19.06 10.51
N ARG A 308 25.92 -20.10 11.18
CA ARG A 308 26.72 -20.99 12.02
C ARG A 308 27.38 -20.44 13.31
N SER A 309 26.89 -19.35 13.91
CA SER A 309 27.49 -18.84 15.17
C SER A 309 27.01 -19.51 16.46
N SER A 310 26.06 -20.45 16.42
CA SER A 310 25.61 -21.20 17.60
C SER A 310 26.63 -22.22 18.15
N ARG A 311 27.79 -22.41 17.50
CA ARG A 311 28.93 -23.16 18.06
C ARG A 311 30.07 -22.30 18.60
N LEU A 312 30.23 -21.06 18.16
CA LEU A 312 31.32 -20.19 18.64
C LEU A 312 30.95 -19.30 19.84
N ILE A 313 29.66 -19.11 20.12
CA ILE A 313 29.20 -18.26 21.24
C ILE A 313 29.41 -18.94 22.62
N ARG A 314 29.86 -20.20 22.69
CA ARG A 314 30.23 -20.85 23.97
C ARG A 314 31.60 -20.45 24.52
N HIS A 315 32.41 -19.64 23.81
CA HIS A 315 33.81 -19.39 24.21
C HIS A 315 34.21 -17.92 24.43
N CYS A 316 33.28 -16.96 24.45
CA CYS A 316 33.59 -15.60 24.90
C CYS A 316 32.51 -15.04 25.86
N PRO A 317 32.66 -15.23 27.18
CA PRO A 317 31.85 -14.54 28.17
C PRO A 317 32.48 -13.16 28.41
N GLY A 318 31.91 -12.07 27.88
CA GLY A 318 32.45 -10.75 28.24
C GLY A 318 31.87 -9.50 27.59
N TRP A 319 31.02 -9.59 26.55
CA TRP A 319 30.65 -8.40 25.76
C TRP A 319 29.16 -8.13 25.57
N TRP A 320 28.27 -8.77 26.34
CA TRP A 320 26.84 -8.44 26.32
C TRP A 320 26.30 -8.28 27.74
N PRO A 321 25.55 -7.19 28.03
CA PRO A 321 24.83 -7.09 29.29
C PRO A 321 23.82 -8.22 29.37
N THR A 322 23.95 -9.04 30.39
CA THR A 322 22.98 -10.07 30.75
C THR A 322 21.63 -9.43 31.08
N PRO A 323 20.49 -10.01 30.68
CA PRO A 323 19.22 -9.71 31.31
C PRO A 323 19.28 -10.34 32.71
N ALA A 324 19.44 -9.49 33.72
CA ALA A 324 19.28 -9.90 35.11
C ALA A 324 17.82 -10.31 35.35
N SER A 325 17.67 -11.55 35.83
CA SER A 325 16.61 -12.05 36.70
C SER A 325 15.14 -11.85 36.29
N ALA A 326 14.55 -12.91 35.73
CA ALA A 326 13.18 -13.29 36.03
C ALA A 326 13.09 -14.83 36.11
N THR A 327 13.53 -15.36 37.24
CA THR A 327 13.12 -16.67 37.77
C THR A 327 11.98 -16.43 38.75
N CYS A 328 10.76 -16.73 38.32
CA CYS A 328 9.60 -17.31 39.04
C CYS A 328 8.37 -17.13 38.15
#